data_AF-A0A936E048-F1
#
_entry.id   AF-A0A936E048-F1
#
_cell.length_a   1.000
_cell.length_b   1.000
_cell.length_c   1.000
_cell.angle_alpha   90.00
_cell.angle_beta   90.00
_cell.angle_gamma   90.00
#
_symmetry.space_group_name_H-M   'P 1'
#
loop_
_entity.id
_entity.type
_entity.pdbx_description
1 polymer ?
#
loop_
_entity_poly.entity_id
_entity_poly.type
_entity_poly.pdbx_seq_one_letter_code
_entity_poly.pdbx_strand_id
1 'polypeptide(L)'
;MAFIDELDQCNPNSSLWEGSTDPVEPCAGFQFSSDQRFVGFFYGFDYCGRRLLLFDRHTETIIYDSFADQSSGFYVEFLTNGNVLIKAGHCEGAIYYLINPYTGEQTRLGRGVGSDSLVWNEERTAFASIVTTYALGSMVWGYNIEKDFIFLPESTYFWAIEDQLVWSPDGSHLLYEHRPLGSGIPYSFSDANAIIRVNADTGDKQVLVSEPNHDYHLCAGVPRLCRLWFGDWIQVHRLPFYPQEVLYEDESFYRLPEVICLLTGRQCMDASEPLALNWQTGELLPWDERPRN
;
A
#
# COMPACT_ATOMS: atom_id res chain seq x y z
N MET A 1 -15.27 0.43 35.53
CA MET A 1 -14.69 1.68 36.09
C MET A 1 -13.31 2.02 35.51
N ALA A 2 -12.58 1.09 34.87
CA ALA A 2 -11.23 1.37 34.34
C ALA A 2 -11.26 2.24 33.06
N PHE A 3 -12.31 2.13 32.25
CA PHE A 3 -12.45 2.89 31.01
C PHE A 3 -12.52 4.42 31.20
N ILE A 4 -13.10 4.88 32.32
CA ILE A 4 -13.21 6.33 32.60
C ILE A 4 -11.83 6.89 32.98
N ASP A 5 -11.03 6.15 33.74
CA ASP A 5 -9.67 6.57 34.12
C ASP A 5 -8.68 6.55 32.92
N GLU A 6 -8.95 5.74 31.89
CA GLU A 6 -8.16 5.75 30.65
C GLU A 6 -8.62 6.83 29.66
N LEU A 7 -9.90 7.21 29.66
CA LEU A 7 -10.36 8.41 28.96
C LEU A 7 -9.79 9.69 29.58
N ASP A 8 -9.33 9.68 30.84
CA ASP A 8 -8.53 10.78 31.38
C ASP A 8 -7.18 10.92 30.67
N GLN A 9 -6.66 9.89 29.99
CA GLN A 9 -5.50 10.04 29.08
C GLN A 9 -5.85 10.79 27.79
N CYS A 10 -7.15 10.86 27.44
CA CYS A 10 -7.65 11.72 26.37
C CYS A 10 -7.77 13.18 26.82
N ASN A 11 -7.57 13.46 28.11
CA ASN A 11 -7.55 14.82 28.62
C ASN A 11 -6.16 15.44 28.39
N PRO A 12 -6.03 16.50 27.59
CA PRO A 12 -4.75 17.16 27.36
C PRO A 12 -4.12 17.74 28.63
N ASN A 13 -4.86 17.79 29.75
CA ASN A 13 -4.38 18.24 31.06
C ASN A 13 -3.94 17.11 32.00
N SER A 14 -3.79 15.87 31.55
CA SER A 14 -3.34 14.76 32.42
C SER A 14 -1.88 14.95 32.87
N SER A 15 -1.58 14.63 34.13
CA SER A 15 -0.24 14.81 34.74
C SER A 15 0.86 13.93 34.15
N LEU A 16 0.50 12.96 33.30
CA LEU A 16 1.45 12.10 32.59
C LEU A 16 2.25 12.85 31.51
N TRP A 17 1.84 14.07 31.15
CA TRP A 17 2.44 14.85 30.06
C TRP A 17 3.16 16.12 30.53
N GLU A 18 3.35 16.32 31.84
CA GLU A 18 4.08 17.45 32.39
C GLU A 18 5.55 17.43 31.91
N GLY A 19 5.89 18.26 30.92
CA GLY A 19 7.26 18.46 30.43
C GLY A 19 7.44 18.38 28.91
N SER A 20 6.42 17.97 28.15
CA SER A 20 6.46 18.03 26.68
C SER A 20 6.05 19.43 26.17
N THR A 21 6.77 19.95 25.18
CA THR A 21 6.39 21.16 24.44
C THR A 21 5.49 20.88 23.25
N ASP A 22 5.35 19.61 22.86
CA ASP A 22 4.56 19.22 21.71
C ASP A 22 3.09 19.04 22.10
N PRO A 23 2.14 19.55 21.30
CA PRO A 23 0.72 19.43 21.61
C PRO A 23 0.31 17.95 21.63
N VAL A 24 -0.24 17.51 22.76
CA VAL A 24 -0.87 16.19 22.88
C VAL A 24 -2.26 16.31 22.27
N GLU A 25 -2.55 15.51 21.24
CA GLU A 25 -3.89 15.46 20.68
C GLU A 25 -4.84 14.70 21.63
N PRO A 26 -6.08 15.20 21.80
CA PRO A 26 -7.12 14.41 22.46
C PRO A 26 -7.39 13.14 21.66
N CYS A 27 -8.04 12.17 22.29
CA CYS A 27 -8.41 10.93 21.60
C CYS A 27 -9.22 11.22 20.32
N ALA A 28 -8.80 10.60 19.22
CA ALA A 28 -9.32 10.88 17.89
C ALA A 28 -9.40 9.61 17.04
N GLY A 29 -10.08 9.71 15.89
CA GLY A 29 -10.15 8.63 14.91
C GLY A 29 -10.84 7.35 15.42
N PHE A 30 -11.85 7.49 16.28
CA PHE A 30 -12.63 6.38 16.80
C PHE A 30 -13.26 5.56 15.67
N GLN A 31 -12.94 4.27 15.63
CA GLN A 31 -13.55 3.26 14.78
C GLN A 31 -14.25 2.25 15.68
N PHE A 32 -15.46 1.85 15.33
CA PHE A 32 -16.24 0.88 16.10
C PHE A 32 -16.46 -0.39 15.29
N SER A 33 -16.43 -1.55 15.97
CA SER A 33 -16.93 -2.79 15.37
C SER A 33 -18.42 -2.65 15.04
N SER A 34 -18.92 -3.48 14.11
CA SER A 34 -20.32 -3.47 13.69
C SER A 34 -21.30 -3.75 14.85
N ASP A 35 -20.88 -4.56 15.82
CA ASP A 35 -21.62 -4.86 17.06
C ASP A 35 -21.40 -3.82 18.18
N GLN A 36 -20.59 -2.79 17.91
CA GLN A 36 -20.15 -1.75 18.85
C GLN A 36 -19.45 -2.26 20.13
N ARG A 37 -19.07 -3.53 20.19
CA ARG A 37 -18.36 -4.11 21.33
C ARG A 37 -16.94 -3.56 21.41
N PHE A 38 -16.27 -3.42 20.28
CA PHE A 38 -14.89 -2.99 20.22
C PHE A 38 -14.78 -1.56 19.69
N VAL A 39 -13.77 -0.85 20.17
CA VAL A 39 -13.42 0.48 19.67
C VAL A 39 -11.91 0.57 19.51
N GLY A 40 -11.48 1.04 18.34
CA GLY A 40 -10.10 1.43 18.06
C GLY A 40 -9.99 2.95 18.01
N PHE A 41 -9.00 3.55 18.64
CA PHE A 41 -8.80 5.01 18.58
C PHE A 41 -7.34 5.40 18.81
N PHE A 42 -7.00 6.60 18.37
CA PHE A 42 -5.67 7.17 18.52
C PHE A 42 -5.62 8.17 19.67
N TYR A 43 -4.45 8.33 20.29
CA TYR A 43 -4.19 9.34 21.31
C TYR A 43 -2.69 9.65 21.41
N GLY A 44 -2.31 10.74 22.09
CA GLY A 44 -0.90 11.11 22.28
C GLY A 44 -0.41 12.11 21.23
N PHE A 45 0.87 12.00 20.86
CA PHE A 45 1.49 12.92 19.88
C PHE A 45 0.97 12.70 18.47
N ASP A 46 1.08 13.73 17.64
CA ASP A 46 0.85 13.60 16.21
C ASP A 46 1.96 12.80 15.52
N TYR A 47 1.56 11.98 14.54
CA TYR A 47 2.46 11.13 13.75
C TYR A 47 3.32 10.17 14.58
N CYS A 48 4.52 10.63 14.95
CA CYS A 48 5.58 9.89 15.58
C CYS A 48 5.38 9.90 17.09
N GLY A 49 5.02 8.76 17.65
CA GLY A 49 4.59 8.65 19.05
C GLY A 49 3.07 8.72 19.23
N ARG A 50 2.30 8.82 18.15
CA ARG A 50 0.84 8.60 18.19
C ARG A 50 0.58 7.18 18.62
N ARG A 51 -0.28 6.98 19.60
CA ARG A 51 -0.62 5.64 20.10
C ARG A 51 -1.92 5.16 19.49
N LEU A 52 -2.06 3.86 19.34
CA LEU A 52 -3.31 3.20 18.96
C LEU A 52 -3.73 2.25 20.09
N LEU A 53 -4.97 2.40 20.55
CA LEU A 53 -5.62 1.47 21.46
C LEU A 53 -6.74 0.73 20.74
N LEU A 54 -6.86 -0.56 21.01
CA LEU A 54 -8.04 -1.37 20.72
C LEU A 54 -8.62 -1.85 22.05
N PHE A 55 -9.90 -1.56 22.28
CA PHE A 55 -10.56 -1.74 23.57
C PHE A 55 -11.86 -2.53 23.45
N ASP A 56 -12.07 -3.51 24.33
CA ASP A 56 -13.35 -4.19 24.51
C ASP A 56 -14.21 -3.42 25.52
N ARG A 57 -15.27 -2.78 25.03
CA ARG A 57 -16.19 -1.96 25.82
C ARG A 57 -17.07 -2.77 26.76
N HIS A 58 -17.21 -4.08 26.51
CA HIS A 58 -18.04 -4.94 27.33
C HIS A 58 -17.28 -5.46 28.55
N THR A 59 -16.05 -5.92 28.35
CA THR A 59 -15.18 -6.42 29.44
C THR A 59 -14.36 -5.32 30.10
N GLU A 60 -14.35 -4.13 29.51
CA GLU A 60 -13.50 -2.99 29.88
C GLU A 60 -12.00 -3.33 29.86
N THR A 61 -11.54 -4.04 28.83
CA THR A 61 -10.14 -4.48 28.72
C THR A 61 -9.48 -3.98 27.45
N ILE A 62 -8.21 -3.58 27.55
CA ILE A 62 -7.35 -3.31 26.39
C ILE A 62 -7.01 -4.64 25.71
N ILE A 63 -7.26 -4.70 24.40
CA ILE A 63 -6.88 -5.81 23.51
C ILE A 63 -5.52 -5.54 22.87
N TYR A 64 -5.27 -4.29 22.48
CA TYR A 64 -4.02 -3.87 21.85
C TYR A 64 -3.64 -2.46 22.32
N ASP A 65 -2.36 -2.26 22.61
CA ASP A 65 -1.75 -0.96 22.89
C ASP A 65 -0.42 -0.87 22.15
N SER A 66 -0.35 0.02 21.16
CA SER A 66 0.88 0.21 20.38
C SER A 66 2.07 0.66 21.25
N PHE A 67 1.81 1.32 22.38
CA PHE A 67 2.86 1.76 23.30
C PHE A 67 3.56 0.60 24.02
N ALA A 68 2.83 -0.46 24.36
CA ALA A 68 3.42 -1.67 24.95
C ALA A 68 4.48 -2.28 24.03
N ASP A 69 4.28 -2.15 22.71
CA ASP A 69 5.21 -2.59 21.67
C ASP A 69 6.26 -1.54 21.27
N GLN A 70 6.31 -0.41 22.00
CA GLN A 70 7.17 0.75 21.68
C GLN A 70 6.95 1.27 20.25
N SER A 71 5.71 1.18 19.76
CA SER A 71 5.33 1.52 18.40
C SER A 71 4.27 2.62 18.37
N SER A 72 4.26 3.35 17.26
CA SER A 72 3.25 4.35 16.92
C SER A 72 2.11 3.70 16.13
N GLY A 73 0.88 4.10 16.42
CA GLY A 73 -0.33 3.71 15.73
C GLY A 73 -0.63 4.58 14.51
N PHE A 74 -0.80 3.94 13.35
CA PHE A 74 -1.01 4.63 12.07
C PHE A 74 -2.38 4.40 11.44
N TYR A 75 -2.98 3.23 11.66
CA TYR A 75 -4.23 2.83 11.02
C TYR A 75 -5.01 1.87 11.92
N VAL A 76 -6.33 1.96 11.88
CA VAL A 76 -7.24 0.97 12.47
C VAL A 76 -8.51 0.89 11.64
N GLU A 77 -8.96 -0.33 11.34
CA GLU A 77 -10.22 -0.60 10.66
C GLU A 77 -10.80 -1.93 11.11
N PHE A 78 -12.11 -1.98 11.36
CA PHE A 78 -12.83 -3.23 11.60
C PHE A 78 -13.27 -3.83 10.27
N LEU A 79 -12.84 -5.06 10.00
CA LEU A 79 -13.11 -5.76 8.75
C LEU A 79 -14.43 -6.53 8.81
N THR A 80 -14.97 -6.88 7.64
CA THR A 80 -16.23 -7.63 7.50
C THR A 80 -16.13 -9.06 8.04
N ASN A 81 -14.93 -9.64 8.12
CA ASN A 81 -14.69 -10.94 8.74
C ASN A 81 -14.58 -10.88 10.28
N GLY A 82 -14.79 -9.71 10.89
CA GLY A 82 -14.77 -9.51 12.34
C GLY A 82 -13.37 -9.28 12.94
N ASN A 83 -12.32 -9.38 12.14
CA ASN A 83 -10.96 -9.01 12.55
C ASN A 83 -10.76 -7.49 12.49
N VAL A 84 -9.68 -7.02 13.11
CA VAL A 84 -9.23 -5.62 13.08
C VAL A 84 -7.93 -5.54 12.31
N LEU A 85 -7.91 -4.74 11.25
CA LEU A 85 -6.69 -4.37 10.56
C LEU A 85 -6.09 -3.16 11.27
N ILE A 86 -4.88 -3.34 11.81
CA ILE A 86 -4.11 -2.23 12.39
C ILE A 86 -2.82 -2.03 11.61
N LYS A 87 -2.29 -0.80 11.68
CA LYS A 87 -0.93 -0.49 11.25
C LYS A 87 -0.18 0.15 12.40
N ALA A 88 0.94 -0.44 12.80
CA ALA A 88 1.77 0.08 13.88
C ALA A 88 3.26 -0.06 13.57
N GLY A 89 4.08 0.89 14.04
CA GLY A 89 5.54 0.86 13.87
C GLY A 89 6.21 2.19 14.20
N HIS A 90 7.33 2.50 13.56
CA HIS A 90 8.04 3.77 13.75
C HIS A 90 7.74 4.76 12.62
N CYS A 91 8.25 5.98 12.72
CA CYS A 91 8.10 7.03 11.70
C CYS A 91 8.58 6.55 10.33
N GLU A 92 9.63 5.76 10.37
CA GLU A 92 10.40 5.21 9.27
C GLU A 92 9.66 4.10 8.52
N GLY A 93 8.67 3.48 9.15
CA GLY A 93 7.99 2.33 8.60
C GLY A 93 7.18 1.60 9.65
N ALA A 94 6.13 0.95 9.17
CA ALA A 94 5.22 0.22 10.01
C ALA A 94 4.90 -1.16 9.43
N ILE A 95 4.17 -1.93 10.20
CA ILE A 95 3.69 -3.26 9.85
C ILE A 95 2.18 -3.24 10.00
N TYR A 96 1.49 -3.87 9.04
CA TYR A 96 0.09 -4.20 9.15
C TYR A 96 -0.09 -5.52 9.88
N TYR A 97 -0.99 -5.51 10.85
CA TYR A 97 -1.39 -6.68 11.60
C TYR A 97 -2.89 -6.89 11.47
N LEU A 98 -3.29 -8.15 11.40
CA LEU A 98 -4.66 -8.58 11.59
C LEU A 98 -4.81 -9.06 13.03
N ILE A 99 -5.75 -8.47 13.77
CA ILE A 99 -6.03 -8.84 15.16
C ILE A 99 -7.42 -9.46 15.23
N ASN A 100 -7.54 -10.64 15.84
CA ASN A 100 -8.82 -11.15 16.28
C ASN A 100 -9.19 -10.46 17.61
N PRO A 101 -10.18 -9.56 17.64
CA PRO A 101 -10.45 -8.74 18.83
C PRO A 101 -11.02 -9.56 19.99
N TYR A 102 -11.53 -10.77 19.75
CA TYR A 102 -12.06 -11.64 20.79
C TYR A 102 -10.98 -12.45 21.51
N THR A 103 -9.89 -12.81 20.81
CA THR A 103 -8.80 -13.63 21.37
C THR A 103 -7.53 -12.82 21.65
N GLY A 104 -7.39 -11.65 21.03
CA GLY A 104 -6.14 -10.87 21.04
C GLY A 104 -5.05 -11.47 20.16
N GLU A 105 -5.34 -12.54 19.40
CA GLU A 105 -4.39 -13.14 18.48
C GLU A 105 -4.01 -12.17 17.35
N GLN A 106 -2.72 -12.09 17.04
CA GLN A 106 -2.18 -11.16 16.06
C GLN A 106 -1.48 -11.93 14.93
N THR A 107 -1.79 -11.57 13.69
CA THR A 107 -1.12 -12.06 12.49
C THR A 107 -0.44 -10.92 11.76
N ARG A 108 0.87 -11.03 11.54
CA ARG A 108 1.61 -10.08 10.70
C ARG A 108 1.25 -10.30 9.23
N LEU A 109 0.82 -9.24 8.53
CA LEU A 109 0.50 -9.30 7.10
C LEU A 109 1.69 -8.86 6.24
N GLY A 110 2.17 -7.63 6.43
CA GLY A 110 3.24 -7.04 5.62
C GLY A 110 3.61 -5.64 6.09
N ARG A 111 4.64 -5.05 5.50
CA ARG A 111 5.05 -3.67 5.81
C ARG A 111 4.04 -2.63 5.29
N GLY A 112 4.11 -1.42 5.82
CA GLY A 112 3.32 -0.27 5.38
C GLY A 112 4.08 1.04 5.58
N VAL A 113 4.02 1.94 4.59
CA VAL A 113 4.67 3.26 4.63
C VAL A 113 3.63 4.34 4.37
N GLY A 114 3.55 5.36 5.24
CA GLY A 114 2.56 6.44 5.10
C GLY A 114 1.10 6.03 5.33
N SER A 115 0.20 6.98 5.57
CA SER A 115 -1.21 6.69 5.90
C SER A 115 -2.00 6.02 4.77
N ASP A 116 -1.57 6.20 3.51
CA ASP A 116 -2.40 5.92 2.33
C ASP A 116 -1.89 4.73 1.51
N SER A 117 -1.25 3.76 2.15
CA SER A 117 -0.59 2.67 1.42
C SER A 117 -1.53 1.56 0.93
N LEU A 118 -2.78 1.51 1.41
CA LEU A 118 -3.75 0.46 1.05
C LEU A 118 -4.59 0.86 -0.16
N VAL A 119 -4.62 -0.03 -1.16
CA VAL A 119 -5.52 0.05 -2.31
C VAL A 119 -6.50 -1.10 -2.23
N TRP A 120 -7.76 -0.75 -1.99
CA TRP A 120 -8.89 -1.67 -1.87
C TRP A 120 -9.52 -1.97 -3.23
N ASN A 121 -10.02 -3.19 -3.42
CA ASN A 121 -10.99 -3.45 -4.50
C ASN A 121 -12.33 -2.76 -4.19
N GLU A 122 -13.22 -2.67 -5.18
CA GLU A 122 -14.48 -1.91 -5.07
C GLU A 122 -15.39 -2.46 -3.97
N GLU A 123 -15.46 -3.79 -3.84
CA GLU A 123 -16.27 -4.50 -2.85
C GLU A 123 -15.65 -4.49 -1.44
N ARG A 124 -14.41 -4.00 -1.30
CA ARG A 124 -13.61 -4.04 -0.07
C ARG A 124 -13.45 -5.46 0.50
N THR A 125 -13.38 -6.45 -0.37
CA THR A 125 -13.15 -7.86 -0.01
C THR A 125 -11.66 -8.24 -0.07
N ALA A 126 -10.85 -7.42 -0.74
CA ALA A 126 -9.40 -7.57 -0.79
C ALA A 126 -8.71 -6.20 -0.84
N PHE A 127 -7.45 -6.17 -0.39
CA PHE A 127 -6.60 -4.99 -0.50
C PHE A 127 -5.15 -5.38 -0.77
N ALA A 128 -4.39 -4.42 -1.29
CA ALA A 128 -2.96 -4.53 -1.49
C ALA A 128 -2.26 -3.27 -1.00
N SER A 129 -0.98 -3.40 -0.68
CA SER A 129 -0.14 -2.28 -0.26
C SER A 129 1.14 -2.25 -1.08
N ILE A 130 1.54 -1.06 -1.52
CA ILE A 130 2.92 -0.78 -1.93
C ILE A 130 3.70 -0.32 -0.71
N VAL A 131 4.96 -0.73 -0.61
CA VAL A 131 5.90 -0.30 0.41
C VAL A 131 7.17 0.15 -0.30
N THR A 132 7.47 1.44 -0.21
CA THR A 132 8.73 2.01 -0.68
C THR A 132 9.80 1.83 0.39
N THR A 133 11.00 1.43 -0.01
CA THR A 133 12.14 1.32 0.91
C THR A 133 12.85 2.67 1.03
N TYR A 134 13.87 2.77 1.89
CA TYR A 134 14.78 3.92 1.91
C TYR A 134 15.62 4.08 0.64
N ALA A 135 15.68 3.02 -0.16
CA ALA A 135 16.29 2.98 -1.47
C ALA A 135 15.21 3.14 -2.55
N LEU A 136 15.64 3.11 -3.82
CA LEU A 136 14.71 3.11 -4.95
C LEU A 136 13.75 1.90 -4.99
N GLY A 137 14.09 0.82 -4.28
CA GLY A 137 13.31 -0.40 -4.28
C GLY A 137 11.95 -0.23 -3.59
N SER A 138 10.97 -0.94 -4.10
CA SER A 138 9.64 -1.08 -3.49
C SER A 138 9.16 -2.52 -3.60
N MET A 139 8.08 -2.82 -2.88
CA MET A 139 7.46 -4.14 -2.87
C MET A 139 5.95 -4.00 -2.77
N VAL A 140 5.24 -5.01 -3.24
CA VAL A 140 3.80 -5.14 -3.08
C VAL A 140 3.47 -6.39 -2.28
N TRP A 141 2.44 -6.30 -1.46
CA TRP A 141 1.77 -7.46 -0.88
C TRP A 141 0.26 -7.22 -0.84
N GLY A 142 -0.53 -8.28 -0.65
CA GLY A 142 -1.97 -8.20 -0.63
C GLY A 142 -2.65 -9.31 0.15
N TYR A 143 -3.84 -9.00 0.65
CA TYR A 143 -4.63 -9.85 1.52
C TYR A 143 -6.10 -9.87 1.08
N ASN A 144 -6.70 -11.06 1.10
CA ASN A 144 -8.10 -11.31 0.78
C ASN A 144 -8.84 -11.61 2.08
N ILE A 145 -9.81 -10.76 2.41
CA ILE A 145 -10.57 -10.79 3.67
C ILE A 145 -11.55 -11.95 3.69
N GLU A 146 -12.23 -12.19 2.57
CA GLU A 146 -13.27 -13.23 2.48
C GLU A 146 -12.68 -14.63 2.59
N LYS A 147 -11.48 -14.82 2.04
CA LYS A 147 -10.75 -16.08 2.09
C LYS A 147 -9.74 -16.19 3.23
N ASP A 148 -9.56 -15.11 3.98
CA ASP A 148 -8.63 -15.01 5.12
C ASP A 148 -7.20 -15.48 4.78
N PHE A 149 -6.62 -14.96 3.70
CA PHE A 149 -5.25 -15.31 3.32
C PHE A 149 -4.50 -14.18 2.58
N ILE A 150 -3.17 -14.27 2.63
CA ILE A 150 -2.26 -13.38 1.89
C ILE A 150 -2.12 -13.92 0.46
N PHE A 151 -2.77 -13.28 -0.51
CA PHE A 151 -2.71 -13.70 -1.92
C PHE A 151 -1.43 -13.24 -2.63
N LEU A 152 -0.76 -12.22 -2.10
CA LEU A 152 0.53 -11.76 -2.60
C LEU A 152 1.44 -11.49 -1.40
N PRO A 153 2.38 -12.39 -1.07
CA PRO A 153 3.24 -12.20 0.08
C PRO A 153 4.26 -11.09 -0.17
N GLU A 154 4.69 -10.43 0.91
CA GLU A 154 5.77 -9.44 0.88
C GLU A 154 7.04 -10.07 0.28
N SER A 155 7.56 -9.47 -0.79
CA SER A 155 8.82 -9.92 -1.40
C SER A 155 9.97 -9.78 -0.41
N THR A 156 10.81 -10.82 -0.30
CA THR A 156 12.07 -10.75 0.45
C THR A 156 13.19 -10.09 -0.36
N TYR A 157 12.96 -9.85 -1.66
CA TYR A 157 13.86 -9.17 -2.56
C TYR A 157 13.45 -7.70 -2.71
N PHE A 158 14.33 -6.79 -2.28
CA PHE A 158 14.17 -5.34 -2.37
C PHE A 158 14.76 -4.75 -3.66
N TRP A 159 15.21 -5.62 -4.57
CA TRP A 159 15.86 -5.28 -5.83
C TRP A 159 14.86 -5.26 -6.98
N ALA A 160 13.73 -4.63 -6.73
CA ALA A 160 12.69 -4.37 -7.70
C ALA A 160 11.98 -3.06 -7.35
N ILE A 161 11.35 -2.47 -8.35
CA ILE A 161 10.44 -1.35 -8.21
C ILE A 161 9.06 -1.90 -8.56
N GLU A 162 8.23 -2.03 -7.54
CA GLU A 162 6.81 -2.33 -7.67
C GLU A 162 6.01 -1.02 -7.51
N ASP A 163 5.19 -0.67 -8.49
CA ASP A 163 4.38 0.56 -8.45
C ASP A 163 2.99 0.36 -9.07
N GLN A 164 2.12 1.38 -8.94
CA GLN A 164 0.80 1.51 -9.54
C GLN A 164 -0.10 0.29 -9.33
N LEU A 165 -0.76 0.21 -8.17
CA LEU A 165 -1.79 -0.80 -7.90
C LEU A 165 -3.11 -0.43 -8.57
N VAL A 166 -3.63 -1.33 -9.40
CA VAL A 166 -4.95 -1.19 -10.02
C VAL A 166 -5.74 -2.49 -9.91
N TRP A 167 -6.95 -2.42 -9.38
CA TRP A 167 -7.86 -3.56 -9.36
C TRP A 167 -8.59 -3.70 -10.69
N SER A 168 -8.79 -4.94 -11.14
CA SER A 168 -9.70 -5.26 -12.25
C SER A 168 -11.12 -4.78 -11.93
N PRO A 169 -11.96 -4.51 -12.94
CA PRO A 169 -13.33 -4.03 -12.73
C PRO A 169 -14.20 -4.95 -11.90
N ASP A 170 -13.91 -6.25 -11.90
CA ASP A 170 -14.62 -7.26 -11.12
C ASP A 170 -13.99 -7.51 -9.74
N GLY A 171 -12.98 -6.73 -9.37
CA GLY A 171 -12.29 -6.82 -8.07
C GLY A 171 -11.48 -8.10 -7.84
N SER A 172 -11.39 -9.00 -8.83
CA SER A 172 -10.82 -10.35 -8.65
C SER A 172 -9.30 -10.43 -8.87
N HIS A 173 -8.72 -9.46 -9.57
CA HIS A 173 -7.30 -9.41 -9.87
C HIS A 173 -6.70 -8.04 -9.55
N LEU A 174 -5.47 -8.08 -9.05
CA LEU A 174 -4.61 -6.92 -8.88
C LEU A 174 -3.64 -6.83 -10.07
N LEU A 175 -3.53 -5.66 -10.67
CA LEU A 175 -2.49 -5.31 -11.63
C LEU A 175 -1.48 -4.40 -10.94
N TYR A 176 -0.20 -4.59 -11.24
CA TYR A 176 0.87 -3.69 -10.78
C TYR A 176 2.05 -3.68 -11.75
N GLU A 177 2.83 -2.60 -11.74
CA GLU A 177 4.08 -2.45 -12.49
C GLU A 177 5.23 -3.11 -11.75
N HIS A 178 6.07 -3.84 -12.47
CA HIS A 178 7.24 -4.52 -11.95
C HIS A 178 8.48 -4.21 -12.79
N ARG A 179 9.48 -3.60 -12.16
CA ARG A 179 10.81 -3.44 -12.75
C ARG A 179 11.90 -4.08 -11.90
N PRO A 180 12.69 -5.02 -12.45
CA PRO A 180 13.91 -5.47 -11.79
C PRO A 180 14.91 -4.34 -11.59
N LEU A 181 15.54 -4.30 -10.42
CA LEU A 181 16.60 -3.35 -10.09
C LEU A 181 17.89 -4.11 -9.85
N GLY A 182 19.00 -3.71 -10.47
CA GLY A 182 20.31 -4.27 -10.13
C GLY A 182 20.73 -3.89 -8.71
N SER A 183 21.50 -4.77 -8.08
CA SER A 183 21.98 -4.52 -6.71
C SER A 183 23.10 -3.48 -6.68
N GLY A 184 22.94 -2.43 -5.88
CA GLY A 184 24.01 -1.48 -5.55
C GLY A 184 23.79 -0.06 -6.06
N ILE A 185 24.81 0.78 -5.86
CA ILE A 185 24.91 2.14 -6.39
C ILE A 185 26.14 2.17 -7.32
N PRO A 186 26.03 2.60 -8.58
CA PRO A 186 24.83 3.15 -9.23
C PRO A 186 23.69 2.13 -9.35
N TYR A 187 22.46 2.63 -9.40
CA TYR A 187 21.30 1.78 -9.63
C TYR A 187 21.30 1.33 -11.09
N SER A 188 21.25 0.03 -11.32
CA SER A 188 21.20 -0.55 -12.66
C SER A 188 19.77 -0.90 -13.04
N PHE A 189 19.30 -0.39 -14.17
CA PHE A 189 18.03 -0.73 -14.78
C PHE A 189 18.33 -1.64 -15.97
N SER A 190 18.46 -2.94 -15.71
CA SER A 190 18.83 -3.93 -16.73
C SER A 190 17.67 -4.36 -17.61
N ASP A 191 16.46 -4.35 -17.04
CA ASP A 191 15.27 -4.93 -17.64
C ASP A 191 14.13 -3.90 -17.69
N ALA A 192 13.32 -4.03 -18.73
CA ALA A 192 12.17 -3.18 -18.95
C ALA A 192 11.06 -3.44 -17.92
N ASN A 193 10.23 -2.42 -17.69
CA ASN A 193 9.08 -2.49 -16.82
C ASN A 193 8.00 -3.39 -17.43
N ALA A 194 7.49 -4.32 -16.62
CA ALA A 194 6.43 -5.25 -16.99
C ALA A 194 5.15 -4.94 -16.21
N ILE A 195 4.00 -5.38 -16.73
CA ILE A 195 2.74 -5.36 -15.98
C ILE A 195 2.46 -6.78 -15.51
N ILE A 196 2.28 -6.91 -14.21
CA ILE A 196 1.94 -8.16 -13.54
C ILE A 196 0.45 -8.17 -13.22
N ARG A 197 -0.17 -9.33 -13.36
CA ARG A 197 -1.50 -9.63 -12.83
C ARG A 197 -1.39 -10.67 -11.71
N VAL A 198 -2.13 -10.47 -10.63
CA VAL A 198 -2.27 -11.45 -9.54
C VAL A 198 -3.73 -11.72 -9.27
N ASN A 199 -4.10 -12.99 -9.22
CA ASN A 199 -5.44 -13.41 -8.81
C ASN A 199 -5.56 -13.29 -7.28
N ALA A 200 -6.49 -12.48 -6.78
CA ALA A 200 -6.64 -12.26 -5.33
C ALA A 200 -7.23 -13.46 -4.58
N ASP A 201 -7.74 -14.42 -5.33
CA ASP A 201 -8.48 -15.57 -4.85
C ASP A 201 -7.63 -16.83 -4.73
N THR A 202 -6.56 -16.92 -5.52
CA THR A 202 -5.60 -18.04 -5.56
C THR A 202 -4.16 -17.62 -5.26
N GLY A 203 -3.84 -16.35 -5.45
CA GLY A 203 -2.47 -15.83 -5.43
C GLY A 203 -1.67 -16.10 -6.71
N ASP A 204 -2.29 -16.63 -7.75
CA ASP A 204 -1.60 -16.92 -9.02
C ASP A 204 -1.10 -15.62 -9.65
N LYS A 205 0.22 -15.55 -9.85
CA LYS A 205 0.92 -14.42 -10.46
C LYS A 205 1.25 -14.73 -11.92
N GLN A 206 0.98 -13.78 -12.81
CA GLN A 206 1.29 -13.87 -14.23
C GLN A 206 1.84 -12.55 -14.76
N VAL A 207 2.91 -12.62 -15.55
CA VAL A 207 3.36 -11.48 -16.37
C VAL A 207 2.36 -11.30 -17.50
N LEU A 208 1.66 -10.17 -17.51
CA LEU A 208 0.61 -9.87 -18.48
C LEU A 208 1.20 -9.30 -19.77
N VAL A 209 2.16 -8.39 -19.65
CA VAL A 209 2.96 -7.87 -20.76
C VAL A 209 4.38 -7.57 -20.31
N SER A 210 5.35 -7.93 -21.15
CA SER A 210 6.78 -7.64 -20.96
C SER A 210 7.49 -7.76 -22.31
N GLU A 211 8.26 -6.74 -22.68
CA GLU A 211 9.14 -6.80 -23.85
C GLU A 211 10.52 -6.21 -23.49
N PRO A 212 11.64 -6.82 -23.90
CA PRO A 212 12.97 -6.38 -23.45
C PRO A 212 13.34 -4.93 -23.82
N ASN A 213 12.72 -4.38 -24.87
CA ASN A 213 13.05 -3.05 -25.41
C ASN A 213 11.93 -2.02 -25.16
N HIS A 214 10.92 -2.36 -24.35
CA HIS A 214 9.83 -1.44 -24.06
C HIS A 214 9.39 -1.49 -22.61
N ASP A 215 9.33 -0.32 -22.00
CA ASP A 215 8.67 -0.13 -20.72
C ASP A 215 7.15 -0.02 -20.92
N TYR A 216 6.41 -0.70 -20.05
CA TYR A 216 4.96 -0.62 -19.96
C TYR A 216 4.57 0.07 -18.65
N HIS A 217 3.90 1.21 -18.75
CA HIS A 217 3.41 1.96 -17.59
C HIS A 217 1.88 1.97 -17.54
N LEU A 218 1.32 1.53 -16.43
CA LEU A 218 -0.04 1.78 -16.03
C LEU A 218 -0.19 3.29 -15.82
N CYS A 219 -1.17 3.90 -16.48
CA CYS A 219 -1.60 5.28 -16.24
C CYS A 219 -0.57 6.39 -16.53
N ALA A 220 0.67 6.06 -16.93
CA ALA A 220 1.78 7.00 -17.21
C ALA A 220 1.92 8.12 -16.16
N GLY A 221 1.82 7.76 -14.87
CA GLY A 221 1.92 8.70 -13.75
C GLY A 221 0.81 9.76 -13.70
N VAL A 222 -0.35 9.49 -14.33
CA VAL A 222 -1.58 10.26 -14.23
C VAL A 222 -2.61 9.42 -13.46
N PRO A 223 -2.75 9.58 -12.13
CA PRO A 223 -3.58 8.68 -11.30
C PRO A 223 -5.04 8.54 -11.74
N ARG A 224 -5.60 9.54 -12.43
CA ARG A 224 -6.97 9.48 -12.96
C ARG A 224 -7.13 8.45 -14.08
N LEU A 225 -6.09 8.19 -14.87
CA LEU A 225 -6.13 7.20 -15.95
C LEU A 225 -6.22 5.77 -15.39
N CYS A 226 -5.68 5.51 -14.19
CA CYS A 226 -5.77 4.21 -13.53
C CYS A 226 -7.19 3.74 -13.21
N ARG A 227 -8.16 4.67 -13.24
CA ARG A 227 -9.57 4.37 -12.94
C ARG A 227 -10.43 4.25 -14.20
N LEU A 228 -9.83 4.40 -15.38
CA LEU A 228 -10.55 4.40 -16.65
C LEU A 228 -10.47 3.01 -17.29
N TRP A 229 -11.49 2.20 -16.99
CA TRP A 229 -11.72 0.91 -17.63
C TRP A 229 -12.73 1.04 -18.78
N PHE A 230 -12.54 0.26 -19.83
CA PHE A 230 -13.49 0.09 -20.94
C PHE A 230 -13.77 -1.42 -21.09
N GLY A 231 -14.71 -1.93 -20.30
CA GLY A 231 -14.87 -3.38 -20.12
C GLY A 231 -13.58 -3.99 -19.57
N ASP A 232 -13.02 -4.96 -20.29
CA ASP A 232 -11.77 -5.65 -19.90
C ASP A 232 -10.48 -4.90 -20.27
N TRP A 233 -10.59 -3.66 -20.72
CA TRP A 233 -9.46 -2.90 -21.26
C TRP A 233 -9.08 -1.72 -20.36
N ILE A 234 -7.79 -1.59 -20.08
CA ILE A 234 -7.19 -0.45 -19.39
C ILE A 234 -6.17 0.25 -20.30
N GLN A 235 -6.02 1.56 -20.14
CA GLN A 235 -4.98 2.30 -20.86
C GLN A 235 -3.61 2.06 -20.24
N VAL A 236 -2.64 1.71 -21.08
CA VAL A 236 -1.22 1.62 -20.71
C VAL A 236 -0.40 2.44 -21.70
N HIS A 237 0.80 2.84 -21.30
CA HIS A 237 1.73 3.53 -22.17
C HIS A 237 2.95 2.65 -22.43
N ARG A 238 3.30 2.51 -23.71
CA ARG A 238 4.52 1.86 -24.16
C ARG A 238 5.57 2.91 -24.46
N LEU A 239 6.78 2.73 -23.96
CA LEU A 239 7.94 3.61 -24.16
C LEU A 239 9.16 2.78 -24.56
N PRO A 240 10.01 3.24 -25.49
CA PRO A 240 11.30 2.60 -25.74
C PRO A 240 12.12 2.51 -24.45
N PHE A 241 12.71 1.35 -24.20
CA PHE A 241 13.58 1.11 -23.05
C PHE A 241 15.00 0.80 -23.49
N TYR A 242 15.95 1.41 -22.79
CA TYR A 242 17.38 1.18 -22.95
C TYR A 242 17.97 0.87 -21.59
N PRO A 243 18.67 -0.27 -21.43
CA PRO A 243 19.37 -0.58 -20.19
C PRO A 243 20.35 0.53 -19.83
N GLN A 244 20.33 0.96 -18.57
CA GLN A 244 21.14 2.10 -18.11
C GLN A 244 21.47 2.01 -16.62
N GLU A 245 22.50 2.74 -16.22
CA GLU A 245 22.86 2.91 -14.81
C GLU A 245 22.71 4.39 -14.44
N VAL A 246 22.09 4.66 -13.29
CA VAL A 246 21.92 6.02 -12.79
C VAL A 246 22.55 6.11 -11.40
N LEU A 247 23.46 7.06 -11.23
CA LEU A 247 24.17 7.28 -9.97
C LEU A 247 23.24 7.96 -8.96
N TYR A 248 23.07 7.35 -7.79
CA TYR A 248 22.41 7.98 -6.65
C TYR A 248 23.42 8.86 -5.91
N GLU A 249 23.30 10.18 -6.07
CA GLU A 249 24.15 11.16 -5.37
C GLU A 249 23.44 11.70 -4.11
N ASP A 250 22.19 12.14 -4.26
CA ASP A 250 21.37 12.71 -3.19
C ASP A 250 19.87 12.68 -3.55
N GLU A 251 19.02 13.41 -2.80
CA GLU A 251 17.57 13.49 -3.03
C GLU A 251 17.18 14.08 -4.40
N SER A 252 18.08 14.82 -5.08
CA SER A 252 17.84 15.32 -6.43
C SER A 252 17.76 14.18 -7.45
N PHE A 253 18.25 12.99 -7.11
CA PHE A 253 18.12 11.76 -7.91
C PHE A 253 16.67 11.55 -8.39
N TYR A 254 15.68 11.69 -7.49
CA TYR A 254 14.27 11.51 -7.81
C TYR A 254 13.68 12.62 -8.70
N ARG A 255 14.47 13.64 -9.02
CA ARG A 255 14.09 14.77 -9.88
C ARG A 255 14.80 14.74 -11.24
N LEU A 256 15.71 13.78 -11.46
CA LEU A 256 16.36 13.59 -12.75
C LEU A 256 15.32 13.12 -13.78
N PRO A 257 15.22 13.74 -14.98
CA PRO A 257 14.25 13.36 -15.99
C PRO A 257 14.31 11.87 -16.39
N GLU A 258 15.50 11.30 -16.47
CA GLU A 258 15.72 9.88 -16.75
C GLU A 258 15.14 8.98 -15.65
N VAL A 259 15.26 9.36 -14.38
CA VAL A 259 14.69 8.62 -13.25
C VAL A 259 13.17 8.78 -13.25
N ILE A 260 12.65 9.99 -13.45
CA ILE A 260 11.20 10.22 -13.53
C ILE A 260 10.58 9.40 -14.67
N CYS A 261 11.25 9.34 -15.83
CA CYS A 261 10.81 8.52 -16.95
C CYS A 261 10.78 7.03 -16.59
N LEU A 262 11.88 6.49 -16.05
CA LEU A 262 11.97 5.08 -15.64
C LEU A 262 10.93 4.67 -14.59
N LEU A 263 10.60 5.57 -13.66
CA LEU A 263 9.67 5.31 -12.56
C LEU A 263 8.20 5.51 -12.93
N THR A 264 7.90 6.47 -13.82
CA THR A 264 6.51 6.94 -13.99
C THR A 264 6.04 6.98 -15.45
N GLY A 265 6.94 6.75 -16.40
CA GLY A 265 6.68 6.97 -17.83
C GLY A 265 6.46 8.44 -18.21
N ARG A 266 6.80 9.40 -17.32
CA ARG A 266 6.64 10.84 -17.55
C ARG A 266 7.98 11.51 -17.82
N GLN A 267 7.93 12.65 -18.52
CA GLN A 267 9.13 13.43 -18.87
C GLN A 267 10.17 12.63 -19.67
N CYS A 268 9.71 11.59 -20.37
CA CYS A 268 10.53 10.81 -21.28
C CYS A 268 10.89 11.63 -22.53
N MET A 269 12.10 11.42 -23.05
CA MET A 269 12.56 12.03 -24.30
C MET A 269 11.81 11.45 -25.50
N ASP A 270 11.58 10.15 -25.49
CA ASP A 270 10.83 9.44 -26.52
C ASP A 270 9.32 9.61 -26.32
N ALA A 271 8.58 9.60 -27.45
CA ALA A 271 7.13 9.68 -27.42
C ALA A 271 6.53 8.38 -26.85
N SER A 272 5.66 8.51 -25.86
CA SER A 272 4.88 7.38 -25.37
C SER A 272 3.76 7.01 -26.35
N GLU A 273 3.53 5.72 -26.54
CA GLU A 273 2.42 5.19 -27.33
C GLU A 273 1.30 4.71 -26.41
N PRO A 274 0.09 5.29 -26.49
CA PRO A 274 -1.04 4.81 -25.70
C PRO A 274 -1.61 3.52 -26.31
N LEU A 275 -1.68 2.48 -25.49
CA LEU A 275 -2.24 1.17 -25.85
C LEU A 275 -3.43 0.83 -24.93
N ALA A 276 -4.30 -0.03 -25.43
CA ALA A 276 -5.30 -0.73 -24.63
C ALA A 276 -4.77 -2.12 -24.29
N LEU A 277 -4.68 -2.42 -23.00
CA LEU A 277 -4.30 -3.73 -22.48
C LEU A 277 -5.54 -4.47 -21.97
N ASN A 278 -5.77 -5.67 -22.49
CA ASN A 278 -6.79 -6.57 -21.95
C ASN A 278 -6.26 -7.25 -20.69
N TRP A 279 -6.87 -6.98 -19.53
CA TRP A 279 -6.37 -7.51 -18.26
C TRP A 279 -6.52 -9.04 -18.14
N GLN A 280 -7.46 -9.64 -18.86
CA GLN A 280 -7.70 -11.07 -18.84
C GLN A 280 -6.71 -11.85 -19.71
N THR A 281 -6.37 -11.33 -20.88
CA THR A 281 -5.61 -12.08 -21.90
C THR A 281 -4.17 -11.59 -22.09
N GLY A 282 -3.87 -10.34 -21.73
CA GLY A 282 -2.60 -9.69 -22.04
C GLY A 282 -2.49 -9.16 -23.47
N GLU A 283 -3.60 -9.18 -24.22
CA GLU A 283 -3.66 -8.60 -25.56
C GLU A 283 -3.44 -7.08 -25.52
N LEU A 284 -2.68 -6.58 -26.49
CA LEU A 284 -2.42 -5.16 -26.71
C LEU A 284 -3.00 -4.70 -28.04
N LEU A 285 -3.70 -3.57 -28.01
CA LEU A 285 -4.18 -2.85 -29.19
C LEU A 285 -3.79 -1.37 -29.12
N PRO A 286 -3.67 -0.65 -30.24
CA PRO A 286 -3.68 0.81 -30.21
C PRO A 286 -4.89 1.32 -29.44
N TRP A 287 -4.73 2.33 -28.59
CA TRP A 287 -5.81 2.79 -27.70
C TRP A 287 -7.11 3.13 -28.45
N ASP A 288 -7.01 3.70 -29.66
CA ASP A 288 -8.16 4.09 -30.47
C ASP A 288 -8.89 2.91 -31.15
N GLU A 289 -8.27 1.73 -31.16
CA GLU A 289 -8.83 0.48 -31.71
C GLU A 289 -9.49 -0.41 -30.64
N ARG A 290 -9.47 0.02 -29.37
CA ARG A 290 -10.08 -0.74 -28.27
C ARG A 290 -11.59 -0.97 -28.50
N PRO A 291 -12.14 -2.12 -28.04
CA PRO A 291 -13.58 -2.33 -28.02
C PRO A 291 -14.31 -1.21 -27.26
N ARG A 292 -15.41 -0.70 -27.83
CA ARG A 292 -16.17 0.44 -27.29
C ARG A 292 -17.40 0.04 -26.47
N ASN A 293 -17.42 -1.19 -25.95
CA ASN A 293 -18.57 -1.73 -25.23
C ASN A 293 -18.95 -0.88 -24.03
#